data_AF-A0A8T0V7W3-F1
#
_entry.id   AF-A0A8T0V7W3-F1
#
_cell.length_a   1.000
_cell.length_b   1.000
_cell.length_c   1.000
_cell.angle_alpha   90.00
_cell.angle_beta   90.00
_cell.angle_gamma   90.00
#
_symmetry.space_group_name_H-M   'P 1'
#
loop_
_entity.id
_entity.type
_entity.pdbx_description
1 polymer ?
#
loop_
_entity_poly.entity_id
_entity_poly.type
_entity_poly.pdbx_seq_one_letter_code
_entity_poly.pdbx_strand_id
1 'polypeptide(L)' 'DGAAIPTSDTVPSEVVISYDKNNPPMDVGTIYPTMEEFNKLASLLGEGNSSQSAAASSHENMLTAAAPKKMTPKRRLHVG' A
#
# COMPACT_ATOMS: atom_id res chain seq x y z
N ASP A 1 32.15 -9.23 15.62
CA ASP A 1 32.14 -8.11 14.68
C ASP A 1 30.69 -7.70 14.49
N GLY A 2 30.33 -6.49 14.92
CA GLY A 2 28.94 -6.06 15.07
C GLY A 2 28.47 -5.21 13.89
N ALA A 3 27.22 -5.34 13.46
CA ALA A 3 26.66 -4.52 12.39
C ALA A 3 26.52 -3.06 12.83
N ALA A 4 27.13 -2.13 12.09
CA ALA A 4 26.94 -0.70 12.30
C ALA A 4 25.62 -0.25 11.67
N ILE A 5 24.75 0.41 12.45
CA ILE A 5 23.52 1.01 11.95
C ILE A 5 23.84 2.41 11.40
N PRO A 6 23.56 2.72 10.12
CA PRO A 6 23.78 4.05 9.58
C PRO A 6 22.91 5.08 10.31
N THR A 7 23.53 6.10 10.91
CA THR A 7 22.86 7.19 11.64
C THR A 7 22.55 8.39 10.76
N SER A 8 22.36 8.18 9.44
CA SER A 8 22.11 9.30 8.51
C SER A 8 20.65 9.72 8.62
N ASP A 9 20.37 10.74 9.43
CA ASP A 9 19.05 11.37 9.58
C ASP A 9 18.73 12.30 8.39
N THR A 10 18.96 11.83 7.17
CA THR A 10 18.58 12.60 5.97
C THR A 10 17.06 12.62 5.88
N VAL A 11 16.47 13.72 6.33
CA VAL A 11 15.05 14.00 6.14
C VAL A 11 14.84 14.24 4.63
N PRO A 12 13.97 13.46 3.96
CA PRO A 12 13.64 13.71 2.56
C PRO A 12 13.16 15.14 2.38
N SER A 13 13.63 15.82 1.33
CA SER A 13 13.13 17.14 0.98
C SER A 13 11.63 17.07 0.72
N GLU A 14 10.86 17.99 1.30
CA GLU A 14 9.43 18.10 1.01
C GLU A 14 9.22 18.47 -0.46
N VAL A 15 8.40 17.68 -1.16
CA VAL A 15 7.96 17.99 -2.52
C VAL A 15 6.68 18.81 -2.41
N VAL A 16 6.74 20.09 -2.78
CA VAL A 16 5.55 20.95 -2.81
C VAL A 16 4.75 20.64 -4.08
N ILE A 17 3.59 20.02 -3.91
CA ILE A 17 2.65 19.77 -5.02
C ILE A 17 1.76 21.00 -5.17
N SER A 18 2.08 21.86 -6.15
CA SER A 18 1.24 23.00 -6.52
C SER A 18 0.19 22.62 -7.56
N TYR A 19 -1.06 23.04 -7.36
CA TYR A 19 -2.16 22.82 -8.31
C TYR A 19 -2.52 24.12 -9.04
N ASP A 20 -2.37 24.12 -10.37
CA ASP A 20 -2.94 25.18 -11.22
C ASP A 20 -4.39 24.85 -11.56
N LYS A 21 -5.31 25.66 -11.07
CA LYS A 21 -6.75 25.48 -11.28
C LYS A 21 -7.17 25.71 -12.73
N ASN A 22 -6.39 26.46 -13.48
CA ASN A 22 -6.68 26.79 -14.87
C ASN A 22 -6.11 25.75 -15.85
N ASN A 23 -5.21 24.88 -15.37
CA ASN A 23 -4.57 23.84 -16.15
C ASN A 23 -4.68 22.49 -15.41
N PRO A 24 -5.88 21.88 -15.38
CA PRO A 24 -6.05 20.57 -14.78
C PRO A 24 -5.21 19.53 -15.53
N PRO A 25 -4.69 18.49 -14.85
CA PRO A 25 -3.89 17.44 -15.48
C PRO A 25 -4.68 16.57 -16.46
N MET A 26 -6.01 16.71 -16.49
CA MET A 26 -6.91 15.96 -17.37
C MET A 26 -7.89 16.92 -18.05
N ASP A 27 -8.21 16.64 -19.30
CA ASP A 27 -9.17 17.41 -20.08
C ASP A 27 -10.57 17.36 -19.46
N VAL A 28 -11.34 18.44 -19.63
CA VAL A 28 -12.73 18.48 -19.18
C VAL A 28 -13.55 17.44 -19.92
N GLY A 29 -14.27 16.60 -19.18
CA GLY A 29 -15.09 15.54 -19.76
C GLY A 29 -14.37 14.20 -19.93
N THR A 30 -13.11 14.07 -19.48
CA THR A 30 -12.47 12.75 -19.37
C THR A 30 -13.29 11.85 -18.44
N ILE A 31 -13.73 10.71 -18.98
CA ILE A 31 -14.44 9.69 -18.21
C ILE A 31 -13.42 8.72 -17.65
N TYR A 32 -13.39 8.59 -16.32
CA TYR A 32 -12.56 7.58 -15.68
C TYR A 32 -13.20 6.20 -15.85
N PRO A 33 -12.40 5.15 -16.14
CA PRO A 33 -12.90 3.79 -16.15
C PRO A 33 -13.53 3.45 -14.80
N THR A 34 -14.62 2.70 -14.84
CA THR A 34 -15.17 2.04 -13.66
C THR A 34 -14.18 1.00 -13.13
N MET A 35 -14.34 0.59 -11.87
CA MET A 35 -13.53 -0.49 -11.30
C MET A 35 -13.65 -1.80 -12.07
N GLU A 36 -14.83 -2.08 -12.65
CA GLU A 36 -15.03 -3.26 -13.48
C GLU A 36 -14.24 -3.18 -14.79
N GLU A 37 -14.28 -2.04 -15.48
CA GLU A 37 -13.49 -1.80 -16.70
C GLU A 37 -12.00 -1.83 -16.40
N PHE A 38 -11.57 -1.23 -15.30
CA PHE A 38 -10.18 -1.28 -14.85
C PHE A 38 -9.70 -2.72 -14.61
N ASN A 39 -10.46 -3.52 -13.86
CA ASN A 39 -10.12 -4.92 -13.58
C ASN A 39 -10.09 -5.79 -14.84
N LYS A 40 -11.00 -5.53 -15.79
CA LYS A 40 -10.99 -6.18 -17.11
C LYS A 40 -9.71 -5.81 -17.87
N LEU A 41 -9.38 -4.53 -17.95
CA LEU A 41 -8.15 -4.07 -18.61
C LEU A 41 -6.89 -4.68 -17.98
N ALA A 42 -6.78 -4.63 -16.65
CA ALA A 42 -5.67 -5.25 -15.92
C ALA A 42 -5.53 -6.75 -16.20
N SER A 43 -6.66 -7.46 -16.32
CA SER A 43 -6.67 -8.90 -16.66
C SER A 43 -6.27 -9.17 -18.11
N LEU A 44 -6.65 -8.29 -19.05
CA LEU A 44 -6.28 -8.38 -20.47
C LEU A 44 -4.80 -8.06 -20.71
N LEU A 45 -4.24 -7.13 -19.94
CA LEU A 45 -2.83 -6.74 -20.04
C LEU A 45 -1.89 -7.83 -19.49
N GLY A 46 -2.41 -8.87 -18.84
CA GLY A 46 -1.62 -10.02 -18.43
C GLY A 46 -0.53 -9.67 -17.40
N GLU A 47 -0.62 -8.51 -16.75
CA GLU A 47 0.34 -8.05 -15.74
C GLU A 47 -0.03 -8.62 -14.36
N GLY A 48 -0.21 -9.94 -14.33
CA GLY A 48 -0.18 -10.74 -13.13
C GLY A 48 1.26 -11.13 -12.79
N ASN A 49 2.09 -10.16 -12.45
CA ASN A 49 3.13 -10.31 -11.44
C ASN A 49 3.66 -8.91 -11.13
N SER A 50 3.27 -8.36 -9.98
CA SER A 50 4.17 -7.48 -9.25
C SER A 50 5.36 -8.32 -8.83
N SER A 51 6.26 -8.62 -9.77
CA SER A 51 7.67 -8.69 -9.45
C SER A 51 8.02 -7.25 -9.17
N GLN A 52 7.93 -6.88 -7.88
CA GLN A 52 8.56 -5.70 -7.33
C GLN A 52 10.01 -5.76 -7.81
N SER A 53 10.29 -5.11 -8.95
CA SER A 53 11.63 -5.01 -9.47
C SER A 53 12.40 -4.28 -8.41
N ALA A 54 13.41 -4.96 -7.87
CA ALA A 54 14.39 -4.42 -6.96
C ALA A 54 15.11 -3.22 -7.63
N ALA A 55 14.46 -2.07 -7.69
CA ALA A 55 15.11 -0.78 -7.63
C ALA A 55 15.17 -0.46 -6.13
N ALA A 56 16.38 -0.56 -5.58
CA ALA A 56 16.65 -0.49 -4.16
C ALA A 56 16.03 0.77 -3.52
N SER A 57 14.89 0.59 -2.87
CA SER A 57 14.44 1.42 -1.77
C SER A 57 14.13 0.47 -0.63
N SER A 58 15.14 0.23 0.21
CA SER A 58 15.01 -0.54 1.43
C SER A 58 13.98 0.12 2.33
N HIS A 59 12.75 -0.37 2.26
CA HIS A 59 11.80 -0.30 3.36
C HIS A 59 11.16 -1.67 3.45
N GLU A 60 11.68 -2.47 4.38
CA GLU A 60 11.12 -3.76 4.74
C GLU A 60 9.68 -3.53 5.25
N ASN A 61 8.69 -3.83 4.42
CA ASN A 61 7.33 -4.04 4.91
C ASN A 61 7.34 -5.39 5.65
N MET A 62 7.55 -5.36 6.97
CA MET A 62 7.38 -6.54 7.81
C MET A 62 5.95 -7.05 7.66
N LEU A 63 5.78 -8.15 6.93
CA LEU A 63 4.54 -8.91 6.92
C LEU A 63 4.43 -9.68 8.25
N THR A 64 4.14 -8.97 9.34
CA THR A 64 3.85 -9.64 10.62
C THR A 64 2.46 -10.25 10.52
N ALA A 65 2.39 -11.48 10.01
CA ALA A 65 1.22 -12.34 10.14
C ALA A 65 1.00 -12.63 11.64
N ALA A 66 0.20 -11.81 12.32
CA ALA A 66 -0.22 -12.09 13.67
C ALA A 66 -0.98 -13.43 13.69
N ALA A 67 -0.49 -14.40 14.47
CA ALA A 67 -1.14 -15.69 14.60
C ALA A 67 -2.61 -15.50 15.05
N PRO A 68 -3.58 -16.22 14.45
CA PRO A 68 -4.98 -16.07 14.80
C PRO A 68 -5.19 -16.44 16.28
N LYS A 69 -5.66 -15.48 17.08
CA LYS A 69 -6.05 -15.72 18.47
C LYS A 69 -7.22 -16.70 18.48
N LYS A 70 -7.00 -17.92 18.97
CA LYS A 70 -8.09 -18.87 19.24
C LYS A 70 -9.02 -18.26 20.29
N MET A 71 -10.25 -17.95 19.89
CA MET A 71 -11.29 -17.44 20.79
C MET A 71 -11.97 -18.62 21.49
N THR A 72 -11.74 -18.79 22.79
CA THR A 72 -12.41 -19.82 23.59
C THR A 72 -13.81 -19.32 23.99
N PRO A 73 -14.90 -20.05 23.69
CA PRO A 73 -16.23 -19.67 24.15
C PRO A 73 -16.32 -19.70 25.69
N LYS A 74 -16.68 -18.58 26.32
CA LYS A 74 -16.95 -18.52 27.76
C LYS A 74 -18.25 -19.28 28.06
N ARG A 75 -18.17 -20.32 28.90
CA ARG A 75 -19.37 -20.94 29.51
C ARG A 75 -20.06 -19.93 30.42
N ARG A 76 -21.39 -19.82 30.32
CA ARG A 76 -22.23 -19.04 31.24
C ARG A 76 -22.21 -19.70 32.63
N LEU A 77 -21.78 -18.97 33.65
CA LEU A 77 -22.04 -19.32 35.04
C LEU A 77 -23.51 -19.01 35.35
N HIS A 78 -24.22 -19.97 35.92
CA HIS A 78 -25.57 -19.77 36.44
C HIS A 78 -25.43 -19.06 37.79
N VAL A 79 -26.07 -17.91 37.94
CA VAL A 79 -26.29 -17.27 39.24
C VAL A 79 -27.78 -17.40 39.49
N GLY A 80 -28.12 -18.05 40.62
CA GLY A 80 -29.48 -18.32 41.05
C GLY A 80 -30.25 -17.09 41.49
#